data_AF-A0A838QRZ9-F1
#
_entry.id   AF-A0A838QRZ9-F1
#
_cell.length_a   1.000
_cell.length_b   1.000
_cell.length_c   1.000
_cell.angle_alpha   90.00
_cell.angle_beta   90.00
_cell.angle_gamma   90.00
#
_symmetry.space_group_name_H-M   'P 1'
#
loop_
_entity.id
_entity.type
_entity.pdbx_description
1 polymer ?
#
loop_
_entity_poly.entity_id
_entity_poly.type
_entity_poly.pdbx_seq_one_letter_code
_entity_poly.pdbx_strand_id
1 'polypeptide(L)'
;MSFLAVLYLTVRALVIVALLYASLVALSHWAVRSRRLNPFGAWPRFMRKVSDPVLEPLERRILRSGGNPQTAPLWLLGIVIGGGLLLLSLTSWLIGTVATLLMVADGGPRVWIRMLVGAIFTLLMTAILIRVIGSWLGMGPYRKWMRPFYLLTDWLIDPIRKILPPFGMIDFSPMVAWLVLYVVRGFVMGVL
;
A
#
# COMPACT_ATOMS: atom_id res chain seq x y z
N MET A 1 18.15 -21.96 -5.29
CA MET A 1 17.06 -21.00 -4.95
C MET A 1 16.21 -20.80 -6.19
N SER A 2 14.88 -20.77 -6.09
CA SER A 2 14.01 -20.45 -7.23
C SER A 2 14.23 -18.99 -7.67
N PHE A 3 14.05 -18.70 -8.96
CA PHE A 3 14.16 -17.35 -9.51
C PHE A 3 13.35 -16.32 -8.70
N LEU A 4 12.12 -16.69 -8.30
CA LEU A 4 11.26 -15.85 -7.47
C LEU A 4 11.86 -15.53 -6.10
N ALA A 5 12.54 -16.50 -5.47
CA ALA A 5 13.22 -16.28 -4.19
C ALA A 5 14.41 -15.33 -4.34
N VAL A 6 15.20 -15.48 -5.42
CA VAL A 6 16.32 -14.57 -5.71
C VAL A 6 15.82 -13.15 -5.96
N LEU A 7 14.72 -13.00 -6.70
CA LEU A 7 14.09 -11.70 -6.95
C LEU A 7 13.64 -11.05 -5.62
N TYR A 8 12.92 -11.79 -4.77
CA TYR A 8 12.46 -11.29 -3.47
C TYR A 8 13.61 -10.85 -2.57
N LEU A 9 14.66 -11.66 -2.47
CA LEU A 9 15.84 -11.35 -1.67
C LEU A 9 16.58 -10.12 -2.21
N THR A 10 16.72 -10.01 -3.53
CA THR A 10 17.35 -8.85 -4.17
C THR A 10 16.57 -7.56 -3.87
N VAL A 11 15.25 -7.56 -4.07
CA VAL A 11 14.40 -6.39 -3.79
C VAL A 11 14.48 -6.01 -2.30
N ARG A 12 14.41 -7.00 -1.41
CA ARG A 12 14.53 -6.78 0.04
C ARG A 12 15.88 -6.18 0.42
N ALA A 13 16.97 -6.71 -0.13
CA ALA A 13 18.31 -6.18 0.12
C ALA A 13 18.44 -4.73 -0.36
N LEU A 14 17.93 -4.42 -1.57
CA LEU A 14 17.94 -3.05 -2.10
C LEU A 14 17.17 -2.07 -1.21
N VAL A 15 15.97 -2.47 -0.75
CA VAL A 15 15.16 -1.62 0.16
C VAL A 15 15.85 -1.43 1.50
N ILE A 16 16.48 -2.46 2.06
CA ILE A 16 17.24 -2.35 3.31
C ILE A 16 18.44 -1.41 3.14
N VAL A 17 19.21 -1.56 2.05
CA VAL A 17 20.36 -0.68 1.77
C VAL A 17 19.91 0.77 1.61
N ALA A 18 18.82 1.02 0.87
CA ALA A 18 18.26 2.36 0.73
C ALA A 18 17.81 2.94 2.08
N LEU A 19 17.15 2.12 2.92
CA LEU A 19 16.70 2.52 4.25
C LEU A 19 17.87 2.86 5.17
N LEU A 20 18.91 2.04 5.18
CA LEU A 20 20.13 2.28 5.95
C LEU A 20 20.79 3.59 5.50
N TYR A 21 20.92 3.79 4.20
CA TYR A 21 21.44 5.03 3.64
C TYR A 21 20.62 6.25 4.08
N ALA A 22 19.30 6.24 3.90
CA ALA A 22 18.44 7.35 4.29
C ALA A 22 18.46 7.61 5.79
N SER A 23 18.54 6.55 6.61
CA SER A 23 18.67 6.64 8.07
C SER A 23 19.99 7.28 8.48
N LEU A 24 21.10 6.89 7.88
CA LEU A 24 22.41 7.49 8.15
C LEU A 24 22.45 8.97 7.79
N VAL A 25 21.86 9.35 6.65
CA VAL A 25 21.77 10.75 6.21
C VAL A 25 20.90 11.56 7.18
N ALA A 26 19.71 11.06 7.52
CA ALA A 26 18.80 11.72 8.45
C ALA A 26 19.40 11.87 9.86
N LEU A 27 20.03 10.82 10.39
CA LEU A 27 20.71 10.84 11.69
C LEU A 27 21.89 11.80 11.69
N SER A 28 22.69 11.83 10.62
CA SER A 28 23.84 12.73 10.51
C SER A 28 23.39 14.18 10.49
N HIS A 29 22.35 14.52 9.73
CA HIS A 29 21.78 15.87 9.72
C HIS A 29 21.14 16.25 11.06
N TRP A 30 20.41 15.34 11.70
CA TRP A 30 19.84 15.56 13.02
C TRP A 30 20.94 15.78 14.07
N ALA A 31 22.00 14.98 14.07
CA ALA A 31 23.09 15.09 15.04
C ALA A 31 23.88 16.41 14.89
N VAL A 32 24.06 16.90 13.66
CA VAL A 32 24.63 18.23 13.40
C VAL A 32 23.69 19.33 13.89
N ARG A 33 22.38 19.22 13.63
CA ARG A 33 21.36 20.20 14.09
C ARG A 33 21.25 20.26 15.62
N SER A 34 21.32 19.11 16.29
CA SER A 34 21.28 18.99 17.76
C SER A 34 22.61 19.35 18.42
N ARG A 35 23.57 19.93 17.68
CA ARG A 35 24.91 20.31 18.14
C ARG A 35 25.73 19.16 18.74
N ARG A 36 25.39 17.91 18.42
CA ARG A 36 26.12 16.70 18.85
C ARG A 36 27.34 16.42 17.97
N LEU A 37 27.30 16.85 16.71
CA LEU A 37 28.41 16.73 15.76
C LEU A 37 28.82 18.11 15.23
N ASN A 38 30.13 18.32 15.09
CA ASN A 38 30.67 19.51 14.45
C ASN A 38 30.36 19.47 12.93
N PRO A 39 29.68 20.50 12.37
CA PRO A 39 29.37 20.57 10.94
C PRO A 39 30.58 20.45 10.00
N PHE A 40 31.77 20.83 10.45
CA PHE A 40 33.00 20.84 9.65
C PHE A 40 33.84 19.56 9.80
N GLY A 41 33.37 18.59 10.59
CA GLY A 41 34.03 17.29 10.77
C GLY A 41 34.15 16.48 9.47
N ALA A 42 35.06 15.50 9.46
CA ALA A 42 35.24 14.61 8.29
C ALA A 42 33.96 13.82 7.97
N TRP A 43 33.26 13.31 9.00
CA TRP A 43 32.04 12.51 8.82
C TRP A 43 30.88 13.30 8.20
N PRO A 44 30.46 14.48 8.71
CA PRO A 44 29.39 15.27 8.07
C PRO A 44 29.74 15.73 6.65
N ARG A 45 31.01 16.05 6.37
CA ARG A 45 31.45 16.39 5.00
C ARG A 45 31.34 15.20 4.05
N PHE A 46 31.74 14.02 4.49
CA PHE A 46 31.58 12.79 3.71
C PHE A 46 30.11 12.46 3.47
N MET A 47 29.28 12.52 4.51
CA MET A 47 27.83 12.29 4.40
C MET A 47 27.19 13.24 3.39
N ARG A 48 27.46 14.55 3.48
CA ARG A 48 27.00 15.54 2.49
C ARG A 48 27.43 15.17 1.08
N LYS A 49 28.71 14.88 0.85
CA LYS A 49 29.20 14.48 -0.48
C LYS A 49 28.44 13.28 -1.08
N VAL A 50 28.04 12.31 -0.26
CA VAL A 50 27.27 11.13 -0.72
C VAL A 50 25.76 11.42 -0.78
N SER A 51 25.24 12.31 0.06
CA SER A 51 23.81 12.62 0.16
C SER A 51 23.33 13.72 -0.76
N ASP A 52 24.15 14.73 -1.03
CA ASP A 52 23.79 15.93 -1.77
C ASP A 52 23.23 15.62 -3.18
N PRO A 53 23.77 14.67 -3.97
CA PRO A 53 23.20 14.33 -5.27
C PRO A 53 21.74 13.84 -5.19
N VAL A 54 21.34 13.23 -4.07
CA VAL A 54 20.00 12.71 -3.83
C VAL A 54 19.13 13.73 -3.07
N LEU A 55 19.72 14.50 -2.16
CA LEU A 55 19.04 15.50 -1.34
C LEU A 55 18.73 16.78 -2.10
N GLU A 56 19.64 17.31 -2.93
CA GLU A 56 19.42 18.59 -3.62
C GLU A 56 18.16 18.60 -4.49
N PRO A 57 17.85 17.55 -5.30
CA PRO A 57 16.59 17.51 -6.05
C PRO A 57 15.36 17.54 -5.13
N LEU A 58 15.45 16.90 -3.96
CA LEU A 58 14.38 16.85 -2.98
C LEU A 58 14.21 18.19 -2.25
N GLU A 59 15.31 18.83 -1.85
CA GLU A 59 15.33 20.17 -1.27
C GLU A 59 14.70 21.20 -2.20
N ARG A 60 15.06 21.17 -3.49
CA ARG A 60 14.48 22.06 -4.51
C ARG A 60 12.97 21.85 -4.64
N ARG A 61 12.47 20.62 -4.51
CA ARG A 61 11.02 20.33 -4.54
C ARG A 61 10.33 20.85 -3.28
N ILE A 62 10.90 20.63 -2.10
CA ILE A 62 10.33 21.08 -0.82
C ILE A 62 10.27 22.61 -0.77
N LEU A 63 11.31 23.30 -1.26
CA LEU A 63 11.34 24.75 -1.38
C LEU A 63 10.23 25.29 -2.27
N ARG A 64 9.98 24.65 -3.42
CA ARG A 64 8.90 25.04 -4.34
C ARG A 64 7.51 24.88 -3.72
N SER A 65 7.33 23.94 -2.79
CA SER A 65 6.10 23.79 -2.01
C SER A 65 6.01 24.72 -0.79
N GLY A 66 6.97 25.64 -0.59
CA GLY A 66 7.00 26.57 0.55
C GLY A 66 7.52 25.96 1.86
N GLY A 67 8.17 24.78 1.80
CA GLY A 67 8.70 24.08 2.97
C GLY A 67 10.15 24.45 3.32
N ASN A 68 10.61 24.04 4.50
CA ASN A 68 11.98 24.26 4.96
C ASN A 68 12.96 23.19 4.40
N PRO A 69 14.02 23.57 3.65
CA PRO A 69 15.04 22.65 3.11
C PRO A 69 15.68 21.74 4.15
N GLN A 70 15.85 22.22 5.38
CA GLN A 70 16.52 21.48 6.44
C GLN A 70 15.76 20.22 6.87
N THR A 71 14.50 20.08 6.44
CA THR A 71 13.68 18.88 6.67
C THR A 71 13.85 17.80 5.59
N ALA A 72 14.56 18.10 4.49
CA ALA A 72 14.72 17.18 3.35
C ALA A 72 15.30 15.81 3.73
N PRO A 73 16.29 15.66 4.65
CA PRO A 73 16.76 14.35 5.09
C PRO A 73 15.66 13.48 5.72
N LEU A 74 14.72 14.09 6.45
CA LEU A 74 13.59 13.36 7.06
C LEU A 74 12.56 12.97 5.99
N TRP A 75 12.32 13.84 5.01
CA TRP A 75 11.48 13.51 3.86
C TRP A 75 12.06 12.38 3.02
N LEU A 76 13.39 12.37 2.81
CA LEU A 76 14.08 11.28 2.13
C LEU A 76 13.83 9.95 2.85
N LEU A 77 14.00 9.93 4.17
CA LEU A 77 13.70 8.76 5.00
C LEU A 77 12.24 8.33 4.89
N GLY A 78 11.30 9.26 4.97
CA GLY A 78 9.86 8.97 4.82
C GLY A 78 9.53 8.39 3.45
N ILE A 79 10.09 8.94 2.37
CA ILE A 79 9.91 8.45 1.00
C ILE A 79 10.49 7.04 0.84
N VAL A 80 11.69 6.79 1.39
CA VAL A 80 12.32 5.47 1.31
C VAL A 80 11.56 4.43 2.12
N ILE A 81 11.04 4.78 3.30
CA ILE A 81 10.17 3.89 4.09
C ILE A 81 8.88 3.60 3.31
N GLY A 82 8.13 4.63 2.92
CA GLY A 82 6.85 4.45 2.24
C GLY A 82 6.99 3.74 0.89
N GLY A 83 7.94 4.19 0.07
CA GLY A 83 8.25 3.58 -1.23
C GLY A 83 8.82 2.18 -1.11
N GLY A 84 9.71 1.95 -0.14
CA GLY A 84 10.28 0.63 0.14
C GLY A 84 9.22 -0.37 0.60
N LEU A 85 8.36 0.01 1.54
CA LEU A 85 7.23 -0.82 1.98
C LEU A 85 6.27 -1.13 0.84
N LEU A 86 5.93 -0.12 0.02
CA LEU A 86 5.09 -0.30 -1.15
C LEU A 86 5.71 -1.30 -2.14
N LEU A 87 7.01 -1.14 -2.43
CA LEU A 87 7.73 -2.02 -3.35
C LEU A 87 7.77 -3.45 -2.82
N LEU A 88 8.10 -3.66 -1.54
CA LEU A 88 8.11 -4.98 -0.91
C LEU A 88 6.73 -5.63 -0.92
N SER A 89 5.69 -4.87 -0.60
CA SER A 89 4.30 -5.34 -0.61
C SER A 89 3.89 -5.78 -2.02
N LEU A 90 4.17 -4.95 -3.02
CA LEU A 90 3.85 -5.24 -4.42
C LEU A 90 4.63 -6.46 -4.94
N THR A 91 5.93 -6.54 -4.67
CA THR A 91 6.76 -7.69 -5.06
C THR A 91 6.27 -8.97 -4.40
N SER A 92 5.96 -8.94 -3.10
CA SER A 92 5.45 -10.09 -2.37
C SER A 92 4.11 -10.56 -2.94
N TRP A 93 3.20 -9.62 -3.21
CA TRP A 93 1.90 -9.91 -3.81
C TRP A 93 2.03 -10.51 -5.22
N LEU A 94 2.91 -9.96 -6.06
CA LEU A 94 3.16 -10.48 -7.41
C LEU A 94 3.74 -11.89 -7.36
N ILE A 95 4.75 -12.13 -6.52
CA ILE A 95 5.37 -13.45 -6.37
C ILE A 95 4.34 -14.47 -5.89
N GLY A 96 3.52 -14.11 -4.88
CA GLY A 96 2.45 -14.99 -4.39
C GLY A 96 1.41 -15.28 -5.47
N THR A 97 1.04 -14.29 -6.28
CA THR A 97 0.11 -14.46 -7.40
C THR A 97 0.68 -15.40 -8.45
N VAL A 98 1.92 -15.19 -8.88
CA VAL A 98 2.60 -16.07 -9.86
C VAL A 98 2.73 -17.48 -9.31
N ALA A 99 3.17 -17.65 -8.06
CA ALA A 99 3.29 -18.96 -7.43
C ALA A 99 1.94 -19.69 -7.37
N THR A 100 0.86 -18.96 -7.02
CA THR A 100 -0.51 -19.52 -7.01
C THR A 100 -0.93 -19.93 -8.42
N LEU A 101 -0.70 -19.09 -9.43
CA LEU A 101 -1.05 -19.40 -10.83
C LEU A 101 -0.31 -20.64 -11.33
N LEU A 102 0.98 -20.78 -11.01
CA LEU A 102 1.76 -21.96 -11.37
C LEU A 102 1.23 -23.23 -10.69
N MET A 103 0.82 -23.16 -9.42
CA MET A 103 0.19 -24.29 -8.73
C MET A 103 -1.20 -24.64 -9.29
N VAL A 104 -1.97 -23.62 -9.68
CA VAL A 104 -3.32 -23.78 -10.23
C VAL A 104 -3.29 -24.30 -11.66
N ALA A 105 -2.23 -24.02 -12.43
CA ALA A 105 -2.05 -24.50 -13.80
C ALA A 105 -2.17 -26.02 -13.91
N ASP A 106 -1.66 -26.75 -12.91
CA ASP A 106 -1.71 -28.21 -12.86
C ASP A 106 -2.96 -28.76 -12.15
N GLY A 107 -3.79 -27.88 -11.55
CA GLY A 107 -4.89 -28.24 -10.64
C GLY A 107 -6.20 -28.70 -11.28
N GLY A 108 -6.29 -28.76 -12.61
CA GLY A 108 -7.51 -29.11 -13.33
C GLY A 108 -8.68 -28.10 -13.16
N PRO A 109 -9.83 -28.31 -13.83
CA PRO A 109 -10.89 -27.30 -13.94
C PRO A 109 -11.50 -26.84 -12.61
N ARG A 110 -11.60 -27.74 -11.62
CA ARG A 110 -12.18 -27.42 -10.30
C ARG A 110 -11.36 -26.38 -9.56
N VAL A 111 -10.04 -26.46 -9.62
CA VAL A 111 -9.13 -25.51 -8.95
C VAL A 111 -9.21 -24.13 -9.60
N TRP A 112 -9.29 -24.07 -10.93
CA TRP A 112 -9.51 -22.81 -11.65
C TRP A 112 -10.83 -22.14 -11.28
N ILE A 113 -11.94 -22.90 -11.20
CA ILE A 113 -13.23 -22.40 -10.76
C ILE A 113 -13.13 -21.84 -9.34
N ARG A 114 -12.53 -22.59 -8.42
CA ARG A 114 -12.34 -22.17 -7.03
C ARG A 114 -11.50 -20.88 -6.92
N MET A 115 -10.46 -20.75 -7.74
CA MET A 115 -9.62 -19.55 -7.80
C MET A 115 -10.42 -18.33 -8.30
N LEU A 116 -11.15 -18.47 -9.41
CA LEU A 116 -11.94 -17.38 -9.99
C LEU A 116 -13.05 -16.92 -9.04
N VAL A 117 -13.79 -17.87 -8.48
CA VAL A 117 -14.85 -17.59 -7.50
C VAL A 117 -14.25 -16.89 -6.27
N GLY A 118 -13.15 -17.42 -5.74
CA GLY A 118 -12.43 -16.81 -4.63
C GLY A 118 -11.94 -15.39 -4.93
N ALA A 119 -11.45 -15.14 -6.14
CA ALA A 119 -10.99 -13.82 -6.59
C ALA A 119 -12.15 -12.83 -6.70
N ILE A 120 -13.30 -13.24 -7.24
CA ILE A 120 -14.51 -12.41 -7.32
C ILE A 120 -14.98 -11.99 -5.92
N PHE A 121 -15.09 -12.93 -4.98
CA PHE A 121 -15.46 -12.58 -3.61
C PHE A 121 -14.47 -11.61 -2.97
N THR A 122 -13.17 -11.85 -3.15
CA THR A 122 -12.12 -10.98 -2.61
C THR A 122 -12.22 -9.57 -3.21
N LEU A 123 -12.47 -9.46 -4.52
CA LEU A 123 -12.65 -8.19 -5.21
C LEU A 123 -13.87 -7.43 -4.66
N LEU A 124 -15.03 -8.08 -4.55
CA LEU A 124 -16.26 -7.46 -4.05
C LEU A 124 -16.10 -7.01 -2.59
N MET A 125 -15.59 -7.87 -1.72
CA MET A 125 -15.36 -7.54 -0.31
C MET A 125 -14.37 -6.38 -0.15
N THR A 126 -13.31 -6.34 -0.97
CA THR A 126 -12.35 -5.23 -0.98
C THR A 126 -12.99 -3.93 -1.48
N ALA A 127 -13.82 -3.99 -2.53
CA ALA A 127 -14.55 -2.82 -3.03
C ALA A 127 -15.49 -2.24 -1.96
N ILE A 128 -16.17 -3.09 -1.17
CA ILE A 128 -16.98 -2.66 -0.04
C ILE A 128 -16.12 -2.00 1.05
N LEU A 129 -14.99 -2.59 1.42
CA LEU A 129 -14.07 -1.99 2.40
C LEU A 129 -13.57 -0.62 1.93
N ILE A 130 -13.22 -0.47 0.66
CA ILE A 130 -12.82 0.82 0.08
C ILE A 130 -13.95 1.85 0.20
N ARG A 131 -15.22 1.47 -0.01
CA ARG A 131 -16.35 2.38 0.22
C ARG A 131 -16.49 2.81 1.68
N VAL A 132 -16.32 1.88 2.63
CA VAL A 132 -16.40 2.18 4.07
C VAL A 132 -15.29 3.12 4.49
N ILE A 133 -14.05 2.88 4.04
CA ILE A 133 -12.93 3.80 4.28
C ILE A 133 -13.19 5.15 3.60
N GLY A 134 -13.68 5.12 2.36
CA GLY A 134 -14.03 6.31 1.61
C GLY A 134 -15.07 7.18 2.30
N SER A 135 -16.10 6.59 2.91
CA SER A 135 -17.14 7.34 3.62
C SER A 135 -16.58 8.06 4.85
N TRP A 136 -15.67 7.44 5.61
CA TRP A 136 -14.97 8.08 6.73
C TRP A 136 -14.10 9.27 6.31
N LEU A 137 -13.54 9.20 5.10
CA LEU A 137 -12.71 10.27 4.53
C LEU A 137 -13.54 11.34 3.79
N GLY A 138 -14.89 11.29 3.84
CA GLY A 138 -15.76 12.21 3.10
C GLY A 138 -15.63 12.07 1.58
N MET A 139 -15.16 10.91 1.11
CA MET A 139 -15.06 10.57 -0.29
C MET A 139 -16.37 9.89 -0.69
N GLY A 140 -17.21 10.60 -1.45
CA GLY A 140 -18.49 10.10 -1.92
C GLY A 140 -18.47 9.56 -3.36
N PRO A 141 -19.60 9.00 -3.84
CA PRO A 141 -19.73 8.36 -5.15
C PRO A 141 -19.41 9.29 -6.34
N TYR A 142 -19.48 10.60 -6.14
CA TYR A 142 -19.21 11.60 -7.18
C TYR A 142 -17.72 11.67 -7.57
N ARG A 143 -16.79 11.16 -6.74
CA ARG A 143 -15.36 11.15 -7.06
C ARG A 143 -15.06 10.09 -8.12
N LYS A 144 -14.42 10.48 -9.23
CA LYS A 144 -14.13 9.61 -10.38
C LYS A 144 -13.47 8.28 -9.99
N TRP A 145 -12.49 8.32 -9.09
CA TRP A 145 -11.76 7.15 -8.61
C TRP A 145 -12.60 6.17 -7.76
N MET A 146 -13.73 6.62 -7.23
CA MET A 146 -14.60 5.77 -6.42
C MET A 146 -15.66 5.05 -7.25
N ARG A 147 -16.04 5.59 -8.41
CA ARG A 147 -17.09 5.05 -9.27
C ARG A 147 -16.98 3.55 -9.56
N PRO A 148 -15.79 2.97 -9.83
CA PRO A 148 -15.69 1.53 -10.08
C PRO A 148 -16.13 0.69 -8.87
N PHE A 149 -15.78 1.09 -7.65
CA PHE A 149 -16.21 0.41 -6.44
C PHE A 149 -17.71 0.56 -6.22
N TYR A 150 -18.28 1.69 -6.64
CA TYR A 150 -19.72 1.87 -6.60
C TYR A 150 -20.43 0.91 -7.57
N LEU A 151 -20.03 0.95 -8.84
CA LEU A 151 -20.55 0.07 -9.88
C LEU A 151 -20.48 -1.42 -9.52
N LEU A 152 -19.37 -1.87 -8.92
CA LEU A 152 -19.15 -3.27 -8.57
C LEU A 152 -20.04 -3.78 -7.43
N THR A 153 -20.60 -2.90 -6.58
CA THR A 153 -21.24 -3.33 -5.33
C THR A 153 -22.63 -2.72 -5.08
N ASP A 154 -23.09 -1.77 -5.90
CA ASP A 154 -24.43 -1.15 -5.73
C ASP A 154 -25.56 -2.17 -5.93
N TRP A 155 -25.39 -3.11 -6.87
CA TRP A 155 -26.35 -4.20 -7.08
C TRP A 155 -26.59 -5.06 -5.83
N LEU A 156 -25.62 -5.11 -4.91
CA LEU A 156 -25.72 -5.83 -3.64
C LEU A 156 -26.14 -4.90 -2.48
N ILE A 157 -25.61 -3.68 -2.43
CA ILE A 157 -25.83 -2.74 -1.33
C ILE A 157 -27.21 -2.07 -1.42
N ASP A 158 -27.68 -1.69 -2.61
CA ASP A 158 -28.94 -0.97 -2.77
C ASP A 158 -30.17 -1.79 -2.35
N PRO A 159 -30.26 -3.11 -2.61
CA PRO A 159 -31.29 -3.94 -2.00
C PRO A 159 -31.25 -3.94 -0.48
N ILE A 160 -30.06 -3.96 0.13
CA ILE A 160 -29.89 -3.96 1.60
C ILE A 160 -30.35 -2.61 2.18
N ARG A 161 -30.03 -1.50 1.51
CA ARG A 161 -30.46 -0.15 1.91
C ARG A 161 -31.97 0.02 1.97
N LYS A 162 -32.73 -0.75 1.17
CA LYS A 162 -34.20 -0.73 1.22
C LYS A 162 -34.75 -1.33 2.51
N ILE A 163 -34.00 -2.25 3.13
CA ILE A 163 -34.39 -2.95 4.37
C ILE A 163 -33.80 -2.22 5.60
N LEU A 164 -32.54 -1.81 5.50
CA LEU A 164 -31.79 -1.10 6.53
C LEU A 164 -31.36 0.28 6.00
N PRO A 165 -32.27 1.28 6.04
CA PRO A 165 -31.92 2.63 5.61
C PRO A 165 -30.81 3.21 6.50
N PRO A 166 -30.00 4.14 5.96
CA PRO A 166 -28.92 4.77 6.70
C PRO A 166 -29.46 5.52 7.93
N PHE A 167 -28.75 5.41 9.06
CA PHE A 167 -29.07 6.13 10.29
C PHE A 167 -28.31 7.46 10.31
N GLY A 168 -29.00 8.54 9.95
CA GLY A 168 -28.39 9.87 9.85
C GLY A 168 -27.31 9.91 8.76
N MET A 169 -26.07 10.23 9.14
CA MET A 169 -24.93 10.28 8.21
C MET A 169 -24.22 8.94 8.03
N ILE A 170 -24.58 7.90 8.79
CA ILE A 170 -23.88 6.62 8.80
C ILE A 170 -24.71 5.57 8.07
N ASP A 171 -24.16 5.04 6.97
CA ASP A 171 -24.73 3.92 6.22
C ASP A 171 -24.06 2.61 6.67
N PHE A 172 -24.82 1.76 7.36
CA PHE A 172 -24.37 0.43 7.80
C PHE A 172 -24.59 -0.66 6.74
N SER A 173 -25.30 -0.37 5.64
CA SER A 173 -25.58 -1.33 4.56
C SER A 173 -24.31 -1.96 3.97
N PRO A 174 -23.20 -1.22 3.75
CA PRO A 174 -21.94 -1.82 3.32
C PRO A 174 -21.39 -2.86 4.31
N MET A 175 -21.52 -2.65 5.62
CA MET A 175 -21.06 -3.62 6.63
C MET A 175 -21.88 -4.91 6.58
N VAL A 176 -23.20 -4.78 6.44
CA VAL A 176 -24.10 -5.92 6.26
C VAL A 176 -23.80 -6.67 4.97
N ALA A 177 -23.60 -5.95 3.86
CA ALA A 177 -23.22 -6.53 2.57
C ALA A 177 -21.90 -7.32 2.66
N TRP A 178 -20.92 -6.77 3.38
CA TRP A 178 -19.64 -7.45 3.61
C TRP A 178 -19.84 -8.75 4.41
N LEU A 179 -20.64 -8.72 5.47
CA LEU A 179 -20.94 -9.90 6.29
C LEU A 179 -21.66 -10.99 5.48
N VAL A 180 -22.65 -10.61 4.67
CA VAL A 180 -23.35 -11.53 3.76
C VAL A 180 -22.35 -12.18 2.80
N LEU A 181 -21.48 -11.39 2.16
CA LEU A 181 -20.46 -11.94 1.27
C LEU A 181 -19.47 -12.86 2.01
N TYR A 182 -19.10 -12.55 3.25
CA TYR A 182 -18.21 -13.39 4.04
C TYR A 182 -18.82 -14.78 4.28
N VAL A 183 -20.08 -14.84 4.70
CA VAL A 183 -20.80 -16.11 4.94
C VAL A 183 -20.99 -16.88 3.62
N VAL A 184 -21.46 -16.20 2.57
CA VAL A 184 -21.69 -16.82 1.25
C VAL A 184 -20.38 -17.35 0.67
N ARG A 185 -19.29 -16.58 0.78
CA ARG A 185 -17.95 -17.04 0.35
C ARG A 185 -17.55 -18.30 1.10
N GLY A 186 -17.72 -18.35 2.42
CA GLY A 186 -17.39 -19.53 3.22
C GLY A 186 -18.15 -20.77 2.76
N PHE A 187 -19.46 -20.65 2.54
CA PHE A 187 -20.29 -21.74 2.04
C PHE A 187 -19.88 -22.19 0.63
N VAL A 188 -19.81 -21.26 -0.32
CA VAL A 188 -19.47 -21.57 -1.73
C VAL A 188 -18.07 -22.19 -1.83
N MET A 189 -17.09 -21.63 -1.12
CA MET A 189 -15.71 -22.16 -1.13
C MET A 189 -15.58 -23.49 -0.39
N GLY A 190 -16.54 -23.85 0.47
CA GLY A 190 -16.59 -25.16 1.14
C GLY A 190 -17.19 -26.25 0.24
N VAL A 191 -18.09 -25.89 -0.67
CA VAL A 191 -18.72 -26.82 -1.64
C VAL A 191 -17.83 -27.07 -2.87
N LEU A 192 -17.05 -26.06 -3.30
CA LEU A 192 -16.13 -26.13 -4.44
C LEU A 192 -14.84 -26.90 -4.13
#